data_AF-A0A0B6EXI7-F1
#
_entry.id   AF-A0A0B6EXI7-F1
#
_cell.length_a   1.000
_cell.length_b   1.000
_cell.length_c   1.000
_cell.angle_alpha   90.00
_cell.angle_beta   90.00
_cell.angle_gamma   90.00
#
_symmetry.space_group_name_H-M   'P 1'
#
loop_
_entity.id
_entity.type
_entity.pdbx_description
1 polymer ?
#
loop_
_entity_poly.entity_id
_entity_poly.type
_entity_poly.pdbx_seq_one_letter_code
_entity_poly.pdbx_strand_id
1 'polypeptide(L)'
;MALSALVALMGVWFAAMASPGPDVVQIIRLGARSTRAAVWAAIGSTTGLVVWTVASLAGLTALISAHPVILVALQVAGGGYLLWMAFSAISGGIKERRAPATVVSTEKSAPQPRGFTPDGIIKLGTAYRMGLVSDLSNPKVVIFFGAIFANFIDPGMGFGANAVVGSVLIVESLMIFVGVALCTRAVSKWMSKNSANVDIFSGVVFALLGVIILAEGIRGVLAL
;
A
#
# COMPACT_ATOMS: atom_id res chain seq x y z
N MET A 1 10.13 17.11 -11.26
CA MET A 1 10.32 16.62 -9.88
C MET A 1 11.80 16.43 -9.60
N ALA A 2 12.30 16.86 -8.43
CA ALA A 2 13.68 16.63 -8.02
C ALA A 2 13.93 15.16 -7.66
N LEU A 3 15.16 14.67 -7.85
CA LEU A 3 15.52 13.28 -7.52
C LEU A 3 15.29 12.95 -6.04
N SER A 4 15.55 13.91 -5.14
CA SER A 4 15.29 13.77 -3.71
C SER A 4 13.81 13.52 -3.39
N ALA A 5 12.90 14.18 -4.11
CA ALA A 5 11.46 13.97 -3.96
C ALA A 5 11.02 12.60 -4.49
N LEU A 6 11.62 12.12 -5.60
CA LEU A 6 11.38 10.76 -6.09
C LEU A 6 11.81 9.71 -5.06
N VAL A 7 13.01 9.86 -4.49
CA VAL A 7 13.54 8.93 -3.50
C VAL A 7 12.70 8.94 -2.22
N ALA A 8 12.26 10.12 -1.77
CA ALA A 8 11.35 10.23 -0.64
C ALA A 8 10.00 9.54 -0.93
N LEU A 9 9.44 9.75 -2.12
CA LEU A 9 8.21 9.11 -2.57
C LEU A 9 8.35 7.58 -2.58
N MET A 10 9.43 7.05 -3.16
CA MET A 10 9.73 5.61 -3.15
C MET A 10 9.85 5.06 -1.72
N GLY A 11 10.57 5.76 -0.83
CA GLY A 11 10.72 5.33 0.56
C GLY A 11 9.38 5.23 1.29
N VAL A 12 8.50 6.21 1.09
CA VAL A 12 7.14 6.19 1.65
C VAL A 12 6.29 5.09 1.00
N TRP A 13 6.39 4.92 -0.31
CA TRP A 13 5.71 3.87 -1.06
C TRP A 13 6.08 2.49 -0.54
N PHE A 14 7.38 2.23 -0.42
CA PHE A 14 7.93 1.02 0.17
C PHE A 14 7.39 0.78 1.58
N ALA A 15 7.42 1.79 2.47
CA ALA A 15 6.90 1.66 3.83
C ALA A 15 5.39 1.33 3.85
N ALA A 16 4.64 1.88 2.90
CA ALA A 16 3.23 1.59 2.74
C ALA A 16 2.97 0.14 2.29
N MET A 17 3.78 -0.36 1.35
CA MET A 17 3.70 -1.72 0.83
C MET A 17 4.22 -2.77 1.81
N ALA A 18 5.26 -2.45 2.58
CA ALA A 18 5.89 -3.33 3.55
C ALA A 18 5.01 -3.57 4.78
N SER A 19 4.17 -2.59 5.15
CA SER A 19 3.16 -2.76 6.21
C SER A 19 2.16 -3.84 5.78
N PRO A 20 1.91 -4.89 6.60
CA PRO A 20 1.05 -6.03 6.28
C PRO A 20 -0.39 -5.59 5.94
N GLY A 21 -0.64 -5.35 4.65
CA GLY A 21 -1.97 -5.02 4.13
C GLY A 21 -2.76 -6.25 3.70
N PRO A 22 -4.04 -6.09 3.33
CA PRO A 22 -4.86 -7.13 2.72
C PRO A 22 -4.16 -7.85 1.56
N ASP A 23 -3.45 -7.10 0.71
CA ASP A 23 -2.78 -7.65 -0.49
C ASP A 23 -1.62 -8.58 -0.12
N VAL A 24 -0.70 -8.14 0.74
CA VAL A 24 0.43 -8.95 1.21
C VAL A 24 -0.06 -10.21 1.92
N VAL A 25 -1.06 -10.08 2.80
CA VAL A 25 -1.67 -11.22 3.50
C VAL A 25 -2.31 -12.20 2.53
N GLN A 26 -3.00 -11.71 1.51
CA GLN A 26 -3.62 -12.55 0.49
C GLN A 26 -2.59 -13.29 -0.36
N ILE A 27 -1.53 -12.60 -0.80
CA ILE A 27 -0.43 -13.20 -1.55
C ILE A 27 0.24 -14.31 -0.72
N ILE A 28 0.49 -14.06 0.56
CA ILE A 28 1.04 -15.06 1.49
C ILE A 28 0.11 -16.27 1.63
N ARG A 29 -1.20 -16.03 1.80
CA ARG A 29 -2.20 -17.11 1.93
C ARG A 29 -2.25 -18.00 0.69
N LEU A 30 -2.19 -17.40 -0.51
CA LEU A 30 -2.14 -18.14 -1.76
C LEU A 30 -0.79 -18.86 -1.94
N GLY A 31 0.32 -18.20 -1.58
CA GLY A 31 1.69 -18.72 -1.75
C GLY A 31 2.02 -19.88 -0.84
N ALA A 32 1.35 -19.98 0.31
CA ALA A 32 1.44 -21.14 1.20
C ALA A 32 0.97 -22.44 0.52
N ARG A 33 0.09 -22.34 -0.50
CA ARG A 33 -0.43 -23.48 -1.25
C ARG A 33 0.14 -23.58 -2.66
N SER A 34 0.27 -22.45 -3.35
CA SER A 34 0.74 -22.38 -4.74
C SER A 34 1.45 -21.06 -5.01
N THR A 35 2.77 -21.11 -5.20
CA THR A 35 3.58 -19.97 -5.64
C THR A 35 3.04 -19.37 -6.94
N ARG A 36 2.60 -20.21 -7.88
CA ARG A 36 2.03 -19.75 -9.15
C ARG A 36 0.75 -18.93 -8.92
N ALA A 37 -0.14 -19.40 -8.05
CA ALA A 37 -1.36 -18.65 -7.71
C ALA A 37 -1.03 -17.31 -7.03
N ALA A 38 -0.05 -17.29 -6.12
CA ALA A 38 0.41 -16.08 -5.46
C ALA A 38 0.97 -15.05 -6.44
N VAL A 39 1.76 -15.48 -7.43
CA VAL A 39 2.28 -14.58 -8.47
C VAL A 39 1.14 -13.98 -9.29
N TRP A 40 0.12 -14.76 -9.65
CA TRP A 40 -1.03 -14.21 -10.38
C TRP A 40 -1.84 -13.23 -9.54
N ALA A 41 -1.99 -13.47 -8.23
CA ALA A 41 -2.59 -12.49 -7.33
C ALA A 41 -1.74 -11.23 -7.20
N ALA A 42 -0.42 -11.35 -7.09
CA ALA A 42 0.50 -10.21 -7.08
C ALA A 42 0.38 -9.35 -8.36
N ILE A 43 0.31 -9.99 -9.53
CA ILE A 43 0.06 -9.30 -10.80
C ILE A 43 -1.32 -8.61 -10.77
N GLY A 44 -2.36 -9.29 -10.27
CA GLY A 44 -3.69 -8.72 -10.12
C GLY A 44 -3.72 -7.46 -9.24
N SER A 45 -3.10 -7.53 -8.05
CA SER A 45 -2.99 -6.38 -7.15
C SER A 45 -2.20 -5.24 -7.80
N THR A 46 -1.11 -5.55 -8.50
CA THR A 46 -0.34 -4.55 -9.25
C THR A 46 -1.18 -3.88 -10.34
N THR A 47 -2.04 -4.62 -11.05
CA THR A 47 -2.97 -4.02 -12.02
C THR A 47 -3.94 -3.04 -11.35
N GLY A 48 -4.42 -3.34 -10.14
CA GLY A 48 -5.22 -2.40 -9.35
C GLY A 48 -4.46 -1.10 -9.06
N LEU A 49 -3.19 -1.21 -8.67
CA LEU A 49 -2.32 -0.06 -8.46
C LEU A 49 -2.09 0.75 -9.73
N VAL A 50 -1.99 0.10 -10.89
CA VAL A 50 -1.91 0.80 -12.19
C VAL A 50 -3.18 1.63 -12.41
N VAL A 51 -4.37 1.07 -12.15
CA VAL A 51 -5.63 1.80 -12.28
C VAL A 51 -5.65 3.02 -11.34
N TRP A 52 -5.29 2.86 -10.08
CA TRP A 52 -5.19 3.97 -9.13
C TRP A 52 -4.17 5.01 -9.55
N THR A 53 -2.98 4.59 -9.99
CA THR A 53 -1.90 5.49 -10.44
C THR A 53 -2.33 6.31 -11.64
N VAL A 54 -2.93 5.67 -12.65
CA VAL A 54 -3.41 6.37 -13.84
C VAL A 54 -4.57 7.30 -13.49
N ALA A 55 -5.53 6.85 -12.67
CA ALA A 55 -6.65 7.68 -12.24
C ALA A 55 -6.20 8.91 -11.44
N SER A 56 -5.22 8.75 -10.54
CA SER A 56 -4.62 9.85 -9.79
C SER A 56 -3.82 10.77 -10.70
N LEU A 57 -2.95 10.27 -11.57
CA LEU A 57 -2.15 11.13 -12.46
C LEU A 57 -3.01 11.88 -13.48
N ALA A 58 -4.04 11.24 -14.05
CA ALA A 58 -4.90 11.86 -15.05
C ALA A 58 -5.94 12.81 -14.42
N GLY A 59 -6.54 12.41 -13.29
CA GLY A 59 -7.64 13.14 -12.66
C GLY A 59 -7.19 14.25 -11.72
N LEU A 60 -6.14 14.01 -10.93
CA LEU A 60 -5.76 14.91 -9.84
C LEU A 60 -5.10 16.19 -10.36
N THR A 61 -4.28 16.10 -11.41
CA THR A 61 -3.67 17.26 -12.06
C THR A 61 -4.71 18.24 -12.60
N ALA A 62 -5.68 17.75 -13.39
CA ALA A 62 -6.74 18.60 -13.95
C ALA A 62 -7.61 19.22 -12.85
N LEU A 63 -7.92 18.44 -11.81
CA LEU A 63 -8.79 18.86 -10.72
C LEU A 63 -8.13 19.92 -9.82
N ILE A 64 -6.85 19.74 -9.47
CA ILE A 64 -6.09 20.71 -8.66
C ILE A 64 -5.89 22.02 -9.43
N SER A 65 -5.57 21.95 -10.74
CA SER A 65 -5.43 23.14 -11.58
C SER A 65 -6.74 23.94 -11.69
N ALA A 66 -7.89 23.26 -11.71
CA ALA A 66 -9.20 23.93 -11.76
C ALA A 66 -9.62 24.50 -10.39
N HIS A 67 -9.31 23.81 -9.30
CA HIS A 67 -9.74 24.18 -7.95
C HIS A 67 -8.62 23.98 -6.91
N PRO A 68 -7.79 25.01 -6.66
CA PRO A 68 -6.69 24.92 -5.70
C PRO A 68 -7.10 24.52 -4.27
N VAL A 69 -8.33 24.82 -3.86
CA VAL A 69 -8.91 24.40 -2.56
C VAL A 69 -8.95 22.87 -2.41
N ILE A 70 -9.04 22.12 -3.51
CA ILE A 70 -9.06 20.65 -3.47
C ILE A 70 -7.72 20.10 -2.99
N LEU A 71 -6.60 20.75 -3.34
CA LEU A 71 -5.29 20.37 -2.83
C LEU A 71 -5.24 20.50 -1.30
N VAL A 72 -5.72 21.63 -0.77
CA VAL A 72 -5.78 21.87 0.68
C VAL A 72 -6.66 20.84 1.39
N ALA A 73 -7.83 20.53 0.83
CA ALA A 73 -8.71 19.50 1.36
C ALA A 73 -8.06 18.11 1.37
N LEU A 74 -7.36 17.74 0.29
CA LEU A 74 -6.63 16.48 0.19
C LEU A 74 -5.45 16.41 1.16
N GLN A 75 -4.75 17.52 1.40
CA GLN A 75 -3.69 17.61 2.39
C GLN A 75 -4.22 17.40 3.80
N VAL A 76 -5.30 18.09 4.18
CA VAL A 76 -5.89 17.93 5.51
C VAL A 76 -6.44 16.51 5.71
N ALA A 77 -7.21 16.00 4.75
CA ALA A 77 -7.79 14.66 4.82
C ALA A 77 -6.72 13.56 4.78
N GLY A 78 -5.75 13.68 3.86
CA GLY A 78 -4.67 12.73 3.67
C GLY A 78 -3.69 12.70 4.84
N GLY A 79 -3.31 13.88 5.36
CA GLY A 79 -2.48 14.00 6.55
C GLY A 79 -3.16 13.40 7.78
N GLY A 80 -4.44 13.71 8.01
CA GLY A 80 -5.23 13.12 9.09
C GLY A 80 -5.33 11.60 8.99
N TYR A 81 -5.52 11.06 7.77
CA TYR A 81 -5.55 9.62 7.54
C TYR A 81 -4.20 8.94 7.80
N LEU A 82 -3.09 9.54 7.34
CA LEU A 82 -1.75 9.05 7.62
C LEU A 82 -1.47 8.99 9.12
N LEU A 83 -1.92 9.98 9.89
CA LEU A 83 -1.83 9.96 11.36
C LEU A 83 -2.67 8.85 11.99
N TRP A 84 -3.88 8.60 11.47
CA TRP A 84 -4.70 7.49 11.92
C TRP A 84 -4.06 6.13 11.61
N MET A 85 -3.48 5.96 10.42
CA MET A 85 -2.70 4.76 10.07
C MET A 85 -1.47 4.60 10.94
N ALA A 86 -0.76 5.68 11.21
CA ALA A 86 0.40 5.70 12.10
C ALA A 86 0.03 5.21 13.50
N PHE A 87 -1.04 5.76 14.07
CA PHE A 87 -1.56 5.35 15.36
C PHE A 87 -1.96 3.87 15.36
N SER A 88 -2.67 3.42 14.33
CA SER A 88 -3.13 2.03 14.21
C SER A 88 -1.96 1.05 14.11
N ALA A 89 -0.94 1.36 13.31
CA ALA A 89 0.24 0.51 13.14
C ALA A 89 1.13 0.49 14.41
N ILE A 90 1.43 1.66 14.99
CA ILE A 90 2.23 1.73 16.23
C ILE A 90 1.51 1.02 17.39
N SER A 91 0.21 1.29 17.56
CA SER A 91 -0.56 0.66 18.63
C SER A 91 -0.69 -0.86 18.44
N GLY A 92 -0.85 -1.33 17.20
CA GLY A 92 -0.82 -2.74 16.84
C GLY A 92 0.49 -3.42 17.21
N GLY A 93 1.63 -2.88 16.74
CA GLY A 93 2.94 -3.43 17.03
C GLY A 93 3.32 -3.39 18.53
N ILE A 94 2.92 -2.34 19.26
CA ILE A 94 3.13 -2.28 20.72
C ILE A 94 2.30 -3.36 21.44
N LYS A 95 1.04 -3.55 21.05
CA LYS A 95 0.17 -4.61 21.61
C LYS A 95 0.75 -5.99 21.35
N GLU A 96 1.24 -6.24 20.14
CA GLU A 96 1.87 -7.51 19.77
C GLU A 96 3.13 -7.79 20.59
N ARG A 97 4.00 -6.78 20.83
CA ARG A 97 5.16 -6.93 21.72
C ARG A 97 4.80 -7.18 23.18
N ARG A 98 3.65 -6.67 23.64
CA ARG A 98 3.16 -6.83 25.01
C ARG A 98 2.38 -8.12 25.22
N ALA A 99 1.92 -8.76 24.15
CA ALA A 99 1.26 -10.05 24.25
C ALA A 99 2.31 -11.09 24.67
N PRO A 100 2.03 -11.96 25.65
CA PRO A 100 2.87 -13.13 25.90
C PRO A 100 2.99 -13.92 24.59
N ALA A 101 4.15 -14.51 24.34
CA ALA A 101 4.44 -15.28 23.14
C ALA A 101 3.55 -16.54 23.06
N THR A 102 2.27 -16.36 22.77
CA THR A 102 1.43 -17.42 22.26
C THR A 102 1.97 -17.71 20.89
N VAL A 103 2.69 -18.83 20.80
CA VAL A 103 2.97 -19.50 19.54
C VAL A 103 1.64 -19.55 18.80
N VAL A 104 1.49 -18.70 17.78
CA VAL A 104 0.39 -18.82 16.84
C VAL A 104 0.66 -20.14 16.15
N SER A 105 0.03 -21.19 16.65
CA SER A 105 -0.04 -22.49 16.02
C SER A 105 -0.71 -22.26 14.66
N THR A 106 0.13 -22.15 13.63
CA THR A 106 -0.26 -22.18 12.22
C THR A 106 -0.76 -23.56 11.80
N GLU A 107 -1.59 -24.20 12.63
CA GLU A 107 -2.23 -25.50 12.36
C GLU A 107 -3.75 -25.49 12.49
N LYS A 108 -4.38 -24.37 12.87
CA LYS A 108 -5.84 -24.27 12.69
C LYS A 108 -6.14 -23.83 11.28
N SER A 109 -6.52 -24.82 10.45
CA SER A 109 -7.29 -24.71 9.21
C SER A 109 -7.95 -23.35 9.03
N ALA A 110 -7.21 -22.41 8.44
CA ALA A 110 -7.83 -21.22 7.89
C ALA A 110 -8.85 -21.72 6.85
N PRO A 111 -10.11 -21.24 6.89
CA PRO A 111 -11.13 -21.65 5.92
C PRO A 111 -10.55 -21.53 4.51
N GLN A 112 -10.84 -22.49 3.63
CA GLN A 112 -10.35 -22.44 2.26
C GLN A 112 -10.62 -21.03 1.70
N PRO A 113 -9.59 -20.35 1.15
CA PRO A 113 -9.85 -19.12 0.40
C PRO A 113 -10.88 -19.47 -0.67
N ARG A 114 -11.97 -18.69 -0.77
CA ARG A 114 -12.99 -18.91 -1.80
C ARG A 114 -12.31 -18.98 -3.17
N GLY A 115 -12.54 -20.05 -3.94
CA GLY A 115 -12.00 -20.22 -5.29
C GLY A 115 -11.05 -21.41 -5.50
N PHE A 116 -10.66 -22.12 -4.43
CA PHE A 116 -9.99 -23.42 -4.55
C PHE A 116 -11.02 -24.53 -4.86
N THR A 117 -10.66 -25.47 -5.75
CA THR A 117 -11.40 -26.72 -5.94
C THR A 117 -11.21 -27.64 -4.73
N PRO A 118 -12.06 -28.66 -4.54
CA PRO A 118 -11.86 -29.69 -3.51
C PRO A 118 -10.46 -30.32 -3.56
N ASP A 119 -9.86 -30.43 -4.74
CA ASP A 119 -8.51 -30.97 -4.98
C ASP A 119 -7.39 -29.97 -4.61
N GLY A 120 -7.72 -28.79 -4.09
CA GLY A 120 -6.73 -27.78 -3.71
C GLY A 120 -6.13 -27.00 -4.87
N ILE A 121 -6.76 -27.01 -6.05
CA ILE A 121 -6.32 -26.28 -7.24
C ILE A 121 -7.10 -24.97 -7.37
N ILE A 122 -6.43 -23.87 -7.72
CA ILE A 122 -7.08 -22.59 -8.05
C ILE A 122 -6.79 -22.21 -9.49
N LYS A 123 -7.82 -21.75 -10.20
CA LYS A 123 -7.64 -21.19 -11.56
C LYS A 123 -6.83 -19.89 -11.46
N LEU A 124 -5.84 -19.73 -12.35
CA LEU A 124 -4.96 -18.55 -12.33
C LEU A 124 -5.73 -17.23 -12.51
N GLY A 125 -6.75 -17.22 -13.37
CA GLY A 125 -7.63 -16.07 -13.52
C GLY A 125 -8.42 -15.72 -12.24
N THR A 126 -8.77 -16.72 -11.42
CA THR A 126 -9.39 -16.48 -10.11
C THR A 126 -8.39 -15.85 -9.15
N ALA A 127 -7.15 -16.36 -9.08
CA ALA A 127 -6.10 -15.78 -8.25
C ALA A 127 -5.77 -14.33 -8.65
N TYR A 128 -5.69 -14.05 -9.95
CA TYR A 128 -5.57 -12.69 -10.49
C TYR A 128 -6.71 -11.78 -10.05
N ARG A 129 -7.97 -12.22 -10.21
CA ARG A 129 -9.14 -11.43 -9.81
C ARG A 129 -9.18 -11.19 -8.30
N MET A 130 -8.75 -12.16 -7.50
CA MET A 130 -8.62 -11.97 -6.05
C MET A 130 -7.64 -10.84 -5.75
N GLY A 131 -6.46 -10.81 -6.40
CA GLY A 131 -5.48 -9.74 -6.23
C GLY A 131 -6.02 -8.38 -6.63
N LEU A 132 -6.61 -8.31 -7.84
CA LEU A 132 -7.18 -7.09 -8.38
C LEU A 132 -8.31 -6.52 -7.50
N VAL A 133 -9.25 -7.36 -7.07
CA VAL A 133 -10.36 -6.93 -6.21
C VAL A 133 -9.85 -6.54 -4.83
N SER A 134 -8.88 -7.27 -4.27
CA SER A 134 -8.25 -6.93 -2.99
C SER A 134 -7.71 -5.51 -3.03
N ASP A 135 -6.90 -5.18 -4.04
CA ASP A 135 -6.27 -3.87 -4.16
C ASP A 135 -7.29 -2.75 -4.43
N LEU A 136 -8.20 -2.94 -5.38
CA LEU A 136 -9.24 -1.94 -5.70
C LEU A 136 -10.21 -1.68 -4.54
N SER A 137 -10.47 -2.69 -3.71
CA SER A 137 -11.34 -2.55 -2.53
C SER A 137 -10.58 -2.11 -1.28
N ASN A 138 -9.25 -1.99 -1.35
CA ASN A 138 -8.42 -1.71 -0.20
C ASN A 138 -8.57 -0.23 0.23
N PRO A 139 -9.23 0.08 1.36
CA PRO A 139 -9.41 1.47 1.78
C PRO A 139 -8.08 2.15 2.10
N LYS A 140 -7.03 1.37 2.42
CA LYS A 140 -5.66 1.88 2.59
C LYS A 140 -5.13 2.48 1.29
N VAL A 141 -5.31 1.77 0.17
CA VAL A 141 -4.84 2.18 -1.15
C VAL A 141 -5.60 3.42 -1.61
N VAL A 142 -6.93 3.38 -1.57
CA VAL A 142 -7.81 4.48 -1.99
C VAL A 142 -7.40 5.82 -1.36
N ILE A 143 -7.21 5.84 -0.04
CA ILE A 143 -6.94 7.08 0.69
C ILE A 143 -5.45 7.48 0.60
N PHE A 144 -4.54 6.50 0.54
CA PHE A 144 -3.11 6.75 0.34
C PHE A 144 -2.81 7.42 -0.99
N PHE A 145 -3.46 7.01 -2.08
CA PHE A 145 -3.28 7.63 -3.40
C PHE A 145 -3.66 9.11 -3.39
N GLY A 146 -4.79 9.47 -2.79
CA GLY A 146 -5.20 10.88 -2.66
C GLY A 146 -4.21 11.71 -1.83
N ALA A 147 -3.72 11.18 -0.71
CA ALA A 147 -2.79 11.87 0.18
C ALA A 147 -1.39 12.04 -0.43
N ILE A 148 -0.85 11.00 -1.07
CA ILE A 148 0.53 10.99 -1.57
C ILE A 148 0.62 11.75 -2.89
N PHE A 149 -0.26 11.46 -3.85
CA PHE A 149 -0.13 12.05 -5.18
C PHE A 149 -0.36 13.56 -5.14
N ALA A 150 -1.27 14.06 -4.30
CA ALA A 150 -1.50 15.50 -4.16
C ALA A 150 -0.26 16.26 -3.66
N ASN A 151 0.62 15.60 -2.89
CA ASN A 151 1.76 16.25 -2.24
C ASN A 151 3.09 16.02 -2.96
N PHE A 152 3.22 14.92 -3.69
CA PHE A 152 4.47 14.57 -4.38
C PHE A 152 4.43 14.85 -5.89
N ILE A 153 3.24 15.09 -6.47
CA ILE A 153 3.09 15.30 -7.91
C ILE A 153 2.61 16.71 -8.17
N ASP A 154 3.43 17.44 -8.93
CA ASP A 154 3.15 18.80 -9.35
C ASP A 154 2.23 18.78 -10.59
N PRO A 155 1.08 19.50 -10.58
CA PRO A 155 0.21 19.64 -11.74
C PRO A 155 0.91 20.12 -13.03
N GLY A 156 2.03 20.83 -12.91
CA GLY A 156 2.85 21.29 -14.03
C GLY A 156 3.77 20.22 -14.65
N MET A 157 3.79 18.99 -14.12
CA MET A 157 4.62 17.92 -14.67
C MET A 157 4.14 17.51 -16.07
N GLY A 158 5.06 17.53 -17.04
CA GLY A 158 4.81 16.99 -18.38
C GLY A 158 4.53 15.48 -18.35
N PHE A 159 3.81 14.99 -19.36
CA PHE A 159 3.41 13.58 -19.46
C PHE A 159 4.56 12.58 -19.25
N GLY A 160 5.73 12.85 -19.81
CA GLY A 160 6.91 12.00 -19.65
C GLY A 160 7.37 11.86 -18.18
N ALA A 161 7.32 12.96 -17.42
CA ALA A 161 7.67 12.93 -16.00
C ALA A 161 6.65 12.12 -15.18
N ASN A 162 5.35 12.30 -15.46
CA ASN A 162 4.28 11.51 -14.84
C ASN A 162 4.41 10.02 -15.17
N ALA A 163 4.75 9.68 -16.41
CA ALA A 163 4.98 8.30 -16.84
C ALA A 163 6.17 7.67 -16.11
N VAL A 164 7.27 8.40 -15.92
CA VAL A 164 8.43 7.92 -15.16
C VAL A 164 8.05 7.64 -13.70
N VAL A 165 7.38 8.58 -13.03
CA VAL A 165 6.96 8.40 -11.63
C VAL A 165 6.02 7.20 -11.51
N GLY A 166 4.96 7.16 -12.32
CA GLY A 166 4.02 6.04 -12.30
C GLY A 166 4.71 4.70 -12.55
N SER A 167 5.61 4.63 -13.55
CA SER A 167 6.33 3.40 -13.88
C SER A 167 7.24 2.94 -12.74
N VAL A 168 7.95 3.85 -12.08
CA VAL A 168 8.81 3.52 -10.94
C VAL A 168 7.99 2.91 -9.80
N LEU A 169 6.86 3.53 -9.44
CA LEU A 169 5.99 3.03 -8.37
C LEU A 169 5.36 1.68 -8.73
N ILE A 170 4.90 1.50 -9.97
CA ILE A 170 4.33 0.23 -10.45
C ILE A 170 5.39 -0.88 -10.44
N VAL A 171 6.61 -0.60 -10.91
CA VAL A 171 7.70 -1.58 -10.93
C VAL A 171 8.13 -1.95 -9.51
N GLU A 172 8.26 -0.97 -8.62
CA GLU A 172 8.51 -1.19 -7.20
C GLU A 172 7.46 -2.11 -6.58
N SER A 173 6.17 -1.81 -6.79
CA SER A 173 5.06 -2.62 -6.29
C SER A 173 5.07 -4.04 -6.84
N LEU A 174 5.30 -4.20 -8.14
CA LEU A 174 5.39 -5.51 -8.78
C LEU A 174 6.54 -6.33 -8.18
N MET A 175 7.71 -5.73 -8.01
CA MET A 175 8.88 -6.39 -7.43
C MET A 175 8.61 -6.85 -6.00
N ILE A 176 7.98 -6.01 -5.17
CA ILE A 176 7.63 -6.34 -3.79
C ILE A 176 6.62 -7.48 -3.77
N PHE A 177 5.50 -7.36 -4.47
CA PHE A 177 4.43 -8.36 -4.43
C PHE A 177 4.84 -9.70 -5.05
N VAL A 178 5.53 -9.69 -6.19
CA VAL A 178 6.07 -10.92 -6.78
C VAL A 178 7.18 -11.50 -5.90
N GLY A 179 8.03 -10.67 -5.30
CA GLY A 179 9.02 -11.11 -4.32
C GLY A 179 8.38 -11.84 -3.14
N VAL A 180 7.31 -11.29 -2.56
CA VAL A 180 6.53 -11.94 -1.51
C VAL A 180 5.92 -13.26 -1.99
N ALA A 181 5.39 -13.31 -3.21
CA ALA A 181 4.82 -14.52 -3.79
C ALA A 181 5.86 -15.63 -3.98
N LEU A 182 7.06 -15.29 -4.46
CA LEU A 182 8.15 -16.24 -4.69
C LEU A 182 8.80 -16.70 -3.38
N CYS A 183 8.89 -15.81 -2.40
CA CYS A 183 9.56 -16.05 -1.12
C CYS A 183 8.59 -16.29 0.04
N THR A 184 7.35 -16.72 -0.23
CA THR A 184 6.28 -16.77 0.79
C THR A 184 6.68 -17.48 2.08
N ARG A 185 7.37 -18.62 2.03
CA ARG A 185 7.79 -19.34 3.25
C ARG A 185 8.77 -18.52 4.10
N ALA A 186 9.76 -17.89 3.46
CA ALA A 186 10.74 -17.05 4.14
C ALA A 186 10.10 -15.77 4.68
N VAL A 187 9.28 -15.11 3.86
CA VAL A 187 8.56 -13.89 4.23
C VAL A 187 7.59 -14.14 5.38
N SER A 188 6.80 -15.22 5.34
CA SER A 188 5.89 -15.58 6.45
C SER A 188 6.63 -15.79 7.77
N LYS A 189 7.76 -16.50 7.75
CA LYS A 189 8.58 -16.73 8.95
C LYS A 189 9.25 -15.45 9.46
N TRP A 190 9.68 -14.59 8.55
CA TRP A 190 10.27 -13.30 8.90
C TRP A 190 9.22 -12.34 9.46
N MET A 191 8.05 -12.27 8.83
CA MET A 191 6.93 -11.44 9.27
C MET A 191 6.38 -11.92 10.62
N SER A 192 6.26 -13.23 10.87
CA SER A 192 5.78 -13.70 12.19
C SER A 192 6.73 -13.36 13.35
N LYS A 193 8.01 -13.09 13.05
CA LYS A 193 9.01 -12.67 14.05
C LYS A 193 9.14 -11.17 14.16
N ASN A 194 8.88 -10.43 13.08
CA ASN A 194 9.20 -9.00 12.96
C ASN A 194 7.98 -8.11 12.67
N SER A 195 6.76 -8.65 12.59
CA SER A 195 5.49 -7.95 12.37
C SER A 195 5.39 -6.68 13.20
N ALA A 196 5.61 -6.79 14.52
CA ALA A 196 5.57 -5.64 15.40
C ALA A 196 6.59 -4.55 15.05
N ASN A 197 7.80 -4.92 14.59
CA ASN A 197 8.83 -3.97 14.19
C ASN A 197 8.45 -3.28 12.88
N VAL A 198 7.91 -4.04 11.93
CA VAL A 198 7.44 -3.52 10.64
C VAL A 198 6.29 -2.55 10.86
N ASP A 199 5.31 -2.91 11.69
CA ASP A 199 4.16 -2.05 11.99
C ASP A 199 4.58 -0.75 12.69
N ILE A 200 5.45 -0.83 13.69
CA ILE A 200 5.97 0.38 14.36
C ILE A 200 6.76 1.25 13.37
N PHE A 201 7.65 0.66 12.57
CA PHE A 201 8.45 1.40 11.59
C PHE A 201 7.58 2.09 10.54
N SER A 202 6.67 1.36 9.90
CA SER A 202 5.71 1.93 8.94
C SER A 202 4.87 3.01 9.60
N GLY A 203 4.44 2.81 10.85
CA GLY A 203 3.69 3.80 11.60
C GLY A 203 4.48 5.07 11.90
N VAL A 204 5.78 4.99 12.20
CA VAL A 204 6.66 6.16 12.34
C VAL A 204 6.78 6.92 11.03
N VAL A 205 6.98 6.21 9.90
CA VAL A 205 7.03 6.84 8.57
C VAL A 205 5.72 7.56 8.25
N PHE A 206 4.58 6.92 8.51
CA PHE A 206 3.26 7.54 8.32
C PHE A 206 3.03 8.72 9.25
N ALA A 207 3.51 8.67 10.51
CA ALA A 207 3.37 9.78 11.45
C ALA A 207 4.12 11.01 10.95
N LEU A 208 5.39 10.83 10.57
CA LEU A 208 6.24 11.91 10.07
C LEU A 208 5.60 12.57 8.84
N LEU A 209 5.19 11.76 7.87
CA LEU A 209 4.59 12.28 6.65
C LEU A 209 3.21 12.90 6.90
N GLY A 210 2.39 12.28 7.75
CA GLY A 210 1.08 12.78 8.13
C GLY A 210 1.15 14.15 8.80
N VAL A 211 2.12 14.36 9.70
CA VAL A 211 2.35 15.68 10.32
C VAL A 211 2.76 16.71 9.28
N ILE A 212 3.69 16.37 8.38
CA ILE A 212 4.18 17.30 7.35
C ILE A 212 3.03 17.73 6.44
N ILE A 213 2.31 16.76 5.87
CA ILE A 213 1.21 17.00 4.93
C ILE A 213 0.07 17.77 5.62
N LEU A 214 -0.28 17.42 6.86
CA LEU A 214 -1.33 18.10 7.61
C LEU A 214 -0.93 19.55 7.93
N ALA A 215 0.32 19.80 8.27
CA ALA A 215 0.83 21.15 8.53
C ALA A 215 0.78 22.02 7.25
N GLU A 216 1.11 21.46 6.10
CA GLU A 216 0.96 22.14 4.79
C GLU A 216 -0.50 22.47 4.50
N GLY A 217 -1.41 21.50 4.70
CA GLY A 217 -2.84 21.71 4.53
C GLY A 217 -3.38 22.81 5.46
N ILE A 218 -3.02 22.80 6.75
CA ILE A 218 -3.45 23.84 7.71
C ILE A 218 -2.95 25.22 7.29
N ARG A 219 -1.68 25.35 6.85
CA ARG A 219 -1.16 26.62 6.34
C ARG A 219 -1.92 27.07 5.09
N GLY A 220 -2.27 26.15 4.21
CA GLY A 220 -3.11 26.41 3.05
C GLY A 220 -4.49 26.95 3.43
N VAL A 221 -5.17 26.35 4.42
CA VAL A 221 -6.46 26.83 4.93
C VAL A 221 -6.34 28.26 5.48
N LEU A 222 -5.27 28.57 6.21
CA LEU A 222 -5.06 29.89 6.80
C LEU A 222 -4.71 30.99 5.78
N ALA A 223 -4.34 30.60 4.55
CA ALA A 223 -3.98 31.51 3.48
C ALA A 223 -5.12 31.76 2.47
N LEU A 224 -6.25 31.06 2.61
CA LEU A 224 -7.49 31.25 1.85
C LEU A 224 -8.37 32.33 2.51
#